data_AF-A0A957J8X7-F1
#
_entry.id   AF-A0A957J8X7-F1
#
_cell.length_a   1.000
_cell.length_b   1.000
_cell.length_c   1.000
_cell.angle_alpha   90.00
_cell.angle_beta   90.00
_cell.angle_gamma   90.00
#
_symmetry.space_group_name_H-M   'P 1'
#
loop_
_entity.id
_entity.type
_entity.pdbx_description
1 polymer ?
#
loop_
_entity_poly.entity_id
_entity_poly.type
_entity_poly.pdbx_seq_one_letter_code
_entity_poly.pdbx_strand_id
1 'polypeptide(L)' 'MTTNTNIPTIDDLQVEALPPGEHRFWLTLVSDGLSRPIQVPVLVAKGRHDGPVLGITAVVHGNELNGLAATRQFFQQL' A
#
# COMPACT_ATOMS: atom_id res chain seq x y z
N MET A 1 9.35 -7.94 -20.73
CA MET A 1 9.45 -6.46 -20.68
C MET A 1 9.39 -6.06 -19.21
N THR A 2 10.53 -5.77 -18.58
CA THR A 2 10.58 -5.34 -17.18
C THR A 2 10.36 -3.83 -17.13
N THR A 3 9.15 -3.40 -16.79
CA THR A 3 8.89 -1.97 -16.53
C THR A 3 9.66 -1.58 -15.27
N ASN A 4 10.69 -0.76 -15.44
CA ASN A 4 11.40 -0.12 -14.33
C ASN A 4 10.40 0.81 -13.64
N THR A 5 9.71 0.29 -12.62
CA THR A 5 8.59 0.98 -11.98
C THR A 5 9.14 1.65 -10.74
N ASN A 6 9.50 2.92 -10.87
CA ASN A 6 9.83 3.76 -9.72
C ASN A 6 8.55 3.91 -8.89
N ILE A 7 8.49 3.27 -7.73
CA ILE A 7 7.34 3.34 -6.82
C ILE A 7 7.47 4.62 -6.00
N PRO A 8 6.53 5.57 -6.09
CA PRO A 8 6.60 6.83 -5.36
C PRO A 8 6.61 6.59 -3.84
N THR A 9 7.41 7.40 -3.13
CA THR A 9 7.37 7.49 -1.67
C THR A 9 6.49 8.68 -1.28
N ILE A 10 5.61 8.48 -0.31
CA ILE A 10 4.69 9.47 0.23
C ILE A 10 4.82 9.50 1.76
N ASP A 11 4.53 10.64 2.36
CA ASP A 11 4.45 10.78 3.83
C ASP A 11 3.01 10.75 4.33
N ASP A 12 2.03 10.90 3.43
CA ASP A 12 0.60 10.92 3.74
C ASP A 12 -0.22 10.32 2.59
N LEU A 13 -1.26 9.54 2.95
CA LEU A 13 -2.10 8.82 1.99
C LEU A 13 -3.45 9.54 1.79
N GLN A 14 -3.59 10.22 0.66
CA GLN A 14 -4.82 10.91 0.25
C GLN A 14 -5.63 10.09 -0.76
N VAL A 15 -6.41 9.11 -0.27
CA VAL A 15 -7.18 8.17 -1.12
C VAL A 15 -8.22 8.86 -2.01
N GLU A 16 -8.77 9.99 -1.57
CA GLU A 16 -9.81 10.71 -2.31
C GLU A 16 -9.25 11.42 -3.55
N ALA A 17 -8.02 11.92 -3.47
CA ALA A 17 -7.37 12.64 -4.57
C ALA A 17 -6.88 11.72 -5.70
N LEU A 18 -6.85 10.41 -5.48
CA LEU A 18 -6.40 9.45 -6.49
C LEU A 18 -7.39 9.35 -7.65
N PRO A 19 -6.90 9.26 -8.91
CA PRO A 19 -7.76 8.89 -10.03
C PRO A 19 -8.13 7.40 -9.96
N PRO A 20 -9.20 6.95 -10.65
CA PRO A 20 -9.53 5.53 -10.75
C PRO A 20 -8.36 4.70 -11.29
N GLY A 21 -8.12 3.52 -10.72
CA GLY A 21 -7.03 2.62 -11.09
C GLY A 21 -6.27 2.01 -9.91
N GLU A 22 -5.21 1.27 -10.21
CA GLU A 22 -4.28 0.72 -9.23
C GLU A 22 -3.13 1.69 -8.95
N HIS A 23 -2.80 1.86 -7.67
CA HIS A 23 -1.71 2.70 -7.20
C HIS A 23 -0.84 1.94 -6.20
N ARG A 24 0.46 2.23 -6.21
CA ARG A 24 1.45 1.60 -5.34
C ARG A 24 2.35 2.69 -4.76
N PHE A 25 2.56 2.65 -3.45
CA PHE A 25 3.36 3.64 -2.73
C PHE A 25 4.25 2.97 -1.70
N TRP A 26 5.38 3.61 -1.41
CA TRP A 26 6.06 3.48 -0.12
C TRP A 26 5.54 4.58 0.80
N LEU A 27 4.91 4.22 1.91
CA LEU A 27 4.48 5.18 2.93
C LEU A 27 5.55 5.28 4.02
N THR A 28 6.15 6.45 4.20
CA THR A 28 7.05 6.72 5.32
C THR A 28 6.24 6.84 6.61
N LEU A 29 6.60 6.05 7.61
CA LEU A 29 5.94 6.09 8.92
C LEU A 29 6.72 6.97 9.90
N VAL A 30 8.01 6.67 10.05
CA VAL A 30 8.92 7.30 11.00
C VAL A 30 10.37 7.15 10.49
N SER A 31 11.33 7.79 11.16
CA SER A 31 12.76 7.51 10.98
C SER A 31 13.32 6.76 12.18
N ASP A 32 14.27 5.85 11.94
CA ASP A 32 15.00 5.16 13.00
C ASP A 32 16.07 6.06 13.66
N GLY A 33 16.80 5.54 14.64
CA GLY A 33 17.84 6.29 15.35
C GLY A 33 19.05 6.71 14.51
N LEU A 34 19.16 6.26 13.26
CA LEU A 34 20.18 6.68 12.30
C LEU A 34 19.56 7.57 11.19
N SER A 35 18.37 8.12 11.43
CA SER A 35 17.61 8.93 10.46
C SER A 35 17.27 8.19 9.16
N ARG A 36 17.19 6.86 9.18
CA ARG A 36 16.75 6.06 8.03
C ARG A 36 15.23 5.92 8.08
N PRO A 37 14.51 6.15 6.98
CA PRO A 37 13.05 6.04 6.97
C PRO A 37 12.62 4.57 7.12
N ILE A 38 11.64 4.34 8.00
CA ILE A 38 10.88 3.10 8.09
C ILE A 38 9.65 3.28 7.23
N GLN A 39 9.52 2.43 6.20
CA GLN A 39 8.48 2.54 5.19
C GLN A 39 7.67 1.25 5.09
N VAL A 40 6.39 1.37 4.78
CA VAL A 40 5.50 0.24 4.49
C VAL A 40 4.93 0.34 3.08
N PRO A 41 4.72 -0.79 2.39
CA PRO A 41 4.07 -0.78 1.09
C PRO A 41 2.57 -0.52 1.26
N VAL A 42 2.02 0.40 0.46
CA VAL A 42 0.59 0.66 0.38
C VAL A 42 0.12 0.42 -1.04
N LEU A 43 -0.97 -0.32 -1.16
CA LEU A 43 -1.64 -0.64 -2.42
C LEU A 43 -3.05 -0.07 -2.36
N VAL A 44 -3.46 0.65 -3.40
CA VAL A 44 -4.81 1.21 -3.51
C VAL A 44 -5.41 0.79 -4.84
N ALA A 45 -6.60 0.21 -4.81
CA ALA A 45 -7.43 -0.01 -6.00
C ALA A 45 -8.66 0.90 -5.89
N LYS A 46 -8.75 1.90 -6.78
CA LYS A 46 -9.86 2.87 -6.79
C LYS A 46 -10.80 2.60 -7.96
N GLY A 47 -12.07 2.33 -7.63
CA GLY A 47 -13.14 2.15 -8.61
C GLY A 47 -13.46 3.43 -9.39
N ARG A 48 -14.22 3.28 -10.49
CA ARG A 48 -14.68 4.42 -11.31
C ARG A 48 -15.86 5.19 -10.72
N HIS A 49 -16.58 4.58 -9.79
CA HIS A 49 -17.77 5.13 -9.16
C HIS A 49 -17.54 5.21 -7.66
N ASP A 50 -18.14 6.23 -7.04
CA ASP A 50 -18.08 6.42 -5.60
C ASP A 50 -18.72 5.26 -4.85
N GLY A 51 -18.17 4.95 -3.68
CA GLY A 51 -18.59 3.81 -2.86
C GLY A 51 -17.83 3.76 -1.53
N PRO A 52 -18.12 2.76 -0.69
CA PRO A 52 -17.44 2.61 0.60
C PRO A 52 -15.94 2.30 0.43
N VAL A 53 -15.13 2.82 1.33
CA VAL A 53 -13.69 2.54 1.42
C VAL A 53 -13.44 1.36 2.37
N LEU A 54 -12.71 0.35 1.91
CA LEU A 54 -12.26 -0.79 2.71
C LEU A 54 -10.75 -0.67 2.97
N GLY A 55 -10.36 -0.61 4.24
CA GLY A 55 -8.97 -0.71 4.67
C GLY A 55 -8.63 -2.14 5.09
N ILE A 56 -7.52 -2.67 4.61
CA ILE A 56 -6.99 -3.98 5.02
C ILE A 56 -5.54 -3.79 5.48
N THR A 57 -5.25 -4.23 6.70
CA THR A 57 -3.90 -4.27 7.25
C THR A 57 -3.51 -5.71 7.54
N ALA A 58 -2.27 -6.09 7.22
CA ALA A 58 -1.76 -7.43 7.46
C ALA A 58 -0.37 -7.37 8.09
N VAL A 59 0.03 -8.44 8.77
CA VAL A 59 1.36 -8.58 9.41
C VAL A 59 1.61 -7.48 10.45
N VAL A 60 0.62 -7.22 11.31
CA VAL A 60 0.79 -6.31 12.46
C VAL A 60 1.87 -6.87 13.40
N HIS A 61 1.88 -8.19 13.58
CA HIS A 61 3.00 -8.91 14.17
C HIS A 61 3.89 -9.52 13.06
N GLY A 62 5.21 -9.36 13.18
CA GLY A 62 6.18 -9.75 12.16
C GLY A 62 6.27 -11.26 11.86
N ASN A 63 5.66 -12.09 12.69
CA ASN A 63 5.61 -13.55 12.54
C ASN A 63 4.25 -14.07 12.03
N GLU A 64 3.25 -13.23 11.80
CA GLU A 64 1.90 -13.63 11.35
C GLU A 64 1.75 -13.51 9.82
N LEU A 65 2.41 -14.42 9.10
CA LEU A 65 2.53 -14.35 7.63
C LEU A 65 1.25 -14.75 6.86
N ASN A 66 0.30 -15.43 7.51
CA ASN A 66 -0.93 -15.88 6.84
C ASN A 66 -1.75 -14.68 6.30
N GLY A 67 -1.81 -13.58 7.04
CA GLY A 67 -2.49 -12.35 6.62
C GLY A 67 -1.83 -11.69 5.40
N LEU A 68 -0.50 -11.81 5.25
CA LEU A 68 0.23 -11.29 4.09
C LEU A 68 -0.20 -11.99 2.81
N ALA A 69 -0.22 -13.32 2.84
CA ALA A 69 -0.55 -14.14 1.68
C ALA A 69 -2.00 -13.88 1.23
N ALA A 70 -2.94 -13.89 2.17
CA ALA A 70 -4.36 -13.65 1.90
C ALA A 70 -4.61 -12.24 1.32
N THR A 71 -4.05 -11.20 1.95
CA THR A 71 -4.24 -9.81 1.49
C THR A 71 -3.62 -9.57 0.12
N ARG A 72 -2.43 -10.14 -0.13
CA ARG A 72 -1.78 -10.06 -1.45
C ARG A 72 -2.59 -10.78 -2.51
N GLN A 73 -3.10 -11.98 -2.23
CA GLN A 73 -3.92 -12.74 -3.16
C GLN A 73 -5.24 -12.02 -3.45
N PHE A 74 -5.90 -11.49 -2.43
CA PHE A 74 -7.10 -10.67 -2.58
C PHE A 74 -6.86 -9.49 -3.54
N PHE A 75 -5.79 -8.72 -3.32
CA PHE A 75 -5.47 -7.57 -4.17
C PHE A 75 -5.20 -7.96 -5.63
N GLN A 76 -4.55 -9.11 -5.86
CA GLN A 76 -4.26 -9.61 -7.21
C GLN A 76 -5.51 -10.08 -7.99
N GLN A 77 -6.66 -10.20 -7.31
CA GLN A 77 -7.92 -10.66 -7.89
C GLN A 77 -8.95 -9.53 -8.09
N LEU A 78 -8.58 -8.28 -7.75
CA LEU A 78 -9.37 -7.08 -8.04
C LEU A 78 -9.26 -6.71 -9.53
#